data_AF-M0JI38-F1
#
_entry.id   AF-M0JI38-F1
#
_cell.length_a   1.000
_cell.length_b   1.000
_cell.length_c   1.000
_cell.angle_alpha   90.00
_cell.angle_beta   90.00
_cell.angle_gamma   90.00
#
_symmetry.space_group_name_H-M   'P 1'
#
loop_
_entity.id
_entity.type
_entity.pdbx_description
1 polymer ?
#
loop_
_entity_poly.entity_id
_entity_poly.type
_entity_poly.pdbx_seq_one_letter_code
_entity_poly.pdbx_strand_id
1 'polypeptide(L)'
;MGASLCEMACIHTVNDEEHTDGKPDLVDAGEELTSLREQLLHLAEADAAVVAGLSAAFDGNQTHVKRATGIPLVIAESCLHVLKAATVVTAEGKKTVLPDVKSGMFFTEAALRAALFTVRTNIGYLDNPPFVEKNEPTD
;
A
#
# COMPACT_ATOMS: atom_id res chain seq x y z
N MET A 1 -7.47 0.33 5.24
CA MET A 1 -7.59 0.49 6.72
C MET A 1 -6.65 1.57 7.25
N GLY A 2 -5.33 1.43 7.11
CA GLY A 2 -4.38 2.41 7.66
C GLY A 2 -4.62 3.85 7.20
N ALA A 3 -4.70 4.08 5.89
CA ALA A 3 -5.03 5.39 5.30
C ALA A 3 -6.36 5.97 5.81
N SER A 4 -7.41 5.12 5.88
CA SER A 4 -8.75 5.54 6.31
C SER A 4 -8.80 6.06 7.75
N LEU A 5 -7.99 5.49 8.66
CA LEU A 5 -7.92 5.96 10.05
C LEU A 5 -7.25 7.34 10.14
N CYS A 6 -6.19 7.56 9.37
CA CYS A 6 -5.53 8.87 9.29
C CYS A 6 -6.43 9.92 8.62
N GLU A 7 -7.14 9.53 7.54
CA GLU A 7 -8.08 10.40 6.83
C GLU A 7 -9.24 10.84 7.73
N MET A 8 -9.83 9.89 8.47
CA MET A 8 -10.87 10.17 9.45
C MET A 8 -10.38 11.21 10.47
N ALA A 9 -9.15 11.08 10.96
CA ALA A 9 -8.57 12.05 11.88
C ALA A 9 -8.42 13.47 11.28
N CYS A 10 -8.13 13.59 9.98
CA CYS A 10 -8.18 14.88 9.28
C CYS A 10 -9.61 15.45 9.28
N ILE A 11 -10.58 14.67 8.80
CA ILE A 11 -11.99 15.07 8.69
C ILE A 11 -12.54 15.53 10.05
N HIS A 12 -12.31 14.74 11.10
CA HIS A 12 -12.77 15.07 12.45
C HIS A 12 -12.04 16.26 13.06
N THR A 13 -10.80 16.55 12.64
CA THR A 13 -10.08 17.73 13.11
C THR A 13 -10.57 19.00 12.42
N VAL A 14 -10.75 18.96 11.10
CA VAL A 14 -11.15 20.11 10.28
C VAL A 14 -12.60 20.51 10.52
N ASN A 15 -13.50 19.54 10.70
CA ASN A 15 -14.94 19.81 10.86
C ASN A 15 -15.37 20.26 12.27
N ASP A 16 -14.43 20.64 13.13
CA ASP A 16 -14.75 21.14 14.46
C ASP A 16 -14.58 22.65 14.52
N GLU A 17 -15.65 23.30 14.95
CA GLU A 17 -15.79 24.74 15.08
C GLU A 17 -14.69 25.37 15.93
N GLU A 18 -14.16 24.68 16.96
CA GLU A 18 -13.02 25.16 17.77
C GLU A 18 -11.68 25.15 17.03
N HIS A 19 -11.57 24.41 15.93
CA HIS A 19 -10.33 24.20 15.16
C HIS A 19 -10.45 24.66 13.70
N THR A 20 -11.43 25.52 13.40
CA THR A 20 -11.73 26.06 12.06
C THR A 20 -10.68 27.00 11.49
N ASP A 21 -9.66 27.38 12.26
CA ASP A 21 -8.59 28.24 11.77
C ASP A 21 -7.76 27.45 10.74
N GLY A 22 -7.74 27.93 9.50
CA GLY A 22 -7.39 27.16 8.31
C GLY A 22 -6.07 26.40 8.42
N LYS A 23 -6.17 25.07 8.54
CA LYS A 23 -5.06 24.12 8.45
C LYS A 23 -4.98 23.53 7.04
N PRO A 24 -4.45 24.28 6.04
CA PRO A 24 -4.39 23.81 4.66
C PRO A 24 -3.60 22.50 4.56
N ASP A 25 -2.50 22.38 5.31
CA ASP A 25 -1.67 21.17 5.32
C ASP A 25 -2.46 19.93 5.78
N LEU A 26 -3.36 20.09 6.76
CA LEU A 26 -4.21 19.00 7.22
C LEU A 26 -5.34 18.64 6.24
N VAL A 27 -5.86 19.63 5.50
CA VAL A 27 -6.82 19.42 4.42
C VAL A 27 -6.15 18.67 3.27
N ASP A 28 -5.00 19.14 2.81
CA ASP A 28 -4.20 18.53 1.74
C ASP A 28 -3.82 17.08 2.11
N ALA A 29 -3.39 16.85 3.36
CA ALA A 29 -3.12 15.51 3.87
C ALA A 29 -4.37 14.62 3.85
N GLY A 30 -5.55 15.18 4.16
CA GLY A 30 -6.82 14.46 4.09
C GLY A 30 -7.18 14.03 2.65
N GLU A 31 -7.00 14.93 1.68
CA GLU A 31 -7.22 14.62 0.25
C GLU A 31 -6.22 13.57 -0.25
N GLU A 32 -4.93 13.71 0.12
CA GLU A 32 -3.90 12.72 -0.21
C GLU A 32 -4.26 11.35 0.38
N LEU A 33 -4.65 11.29 1.66
CA LEU A 33 -5.04 10.04 2.32
C LEU A 33 -6.28 9.39 1.70
N THR A 34 -7.23 10.19 1.23
CA THR A 34 -8.41 9.72 0.48
C THR A 34 -7.99 9.03 -0.82
N SER A 35 -7.13 9.70 -1.60
CA SER A 35 -6.61 9.17 -2.86
C SER A 35 -5.79 7.89 -2.64
N LEU A 36 -4.90 7.90 -1.64
CA LEU A 36 -4.07 6.74 -1.29
C LEU A 36 -4.90 5.56 -0.81
N ARG A 37 -5.97 5.79 -0.04
CA ARG A 37 -6.90 4.73 0.37
C ARG A 37 -7.51 4.04 -0.85
N GLU A 38 -8.02 4.81 -1.80
CA GLU A 38 -8.66 4.27 -3.01
C GLU A 38 -7.65 3.54 -3.89
N GLN A 39 -6.46 4.12 -4.06
CA GLN A 39 -5.37 3.48 -4.78
C GLN A 39 -4.97 2.15 -4.13
N LEU A 40 -4.80 2.10 -2.81
CA LEU A 40 -4.42 0.88 -2.10
C LEU A 40 -5.49 -0.23 -2.21
N LEU A 41 -6.78 0.13 -2.22
CA LEU A 41 -7.86 -0.83 -2.46
C LEU A 41 -7.80 -1.38 -3.88
N HIS A 42 -7.59 -0.52 -4.88
CA HIS A 42 -7.44 -0.95 -6.27
C HIS A 42 -6.20 -1.85 -6.48
N LEU A 43 -5.08 -1.48 -5.87
CA LEU A 43 -3.83 -2.26 -5.93
C LEU A 43 -3.98 -3.62 -5.26
N ALA A 44 -4.69 -3.71 -4.13
CA ALA A 44 -4.93 -4.98 -3.45
C ALA A 44 -5.74 -5.95 -4.35
N GLU A 45 -6.76 -5.45 -5.03
CA GLU A 45 -7.52 -6.25 -6.00
C GLU A 45 -6.65 -6.66 -7.19
N ALA A 46 -5.84 -5.75 -7.72
CA ALA A 46 -4.94 -6.02 -8.83
C ALA A 46 -3.86 -7.06 -8.48
N ASP A 47 -3.32 -7.01 -7.26
CA ASP A 47 -2.35 -8.00 -6.75
C ASP A 47 -2.99 -9.39 -6.65
N ALA A 48 -4.19 -9.47 -6.07
CA ALA A 48 -4.95 -10.71 -5.99
C ALA A 48 -5.23 -11.32 -7.37
N ALA A 49 -5.60 -10.47 -8.35
CA ALA A 49 -5.82 -10.91 -9.73
C ALA A 49 -4.54 -11.44 -10.40
N VAL A 50 -3.39 -10.82 -10.14
CA VAL A 50 -2.09 -11.31 -10.64
C VAL A 50 -1.78 -12.69 -10.06
N VAL A 51 -1.89 -12.85 -8.74
CA VAL A 51 -1.62 -14.14 -8.05
C VAL A 51 -2.58 -15.24 -8.53
N ALA A 52 -3.87 -14.94 -8.68
CA ALA A 52 -4.85 -15.89 -9.21
C ALA A 52 -4.49 -16.37 -10.63
N GLY A 53 -3.92 -15.50 -11.46
CA GLY A 53 -3.41 -15.86 -12.79
C GLY A 53 -2.10 -16.68 -12.76
N LEU A 54 -1.27 -16.52 -11.73
CA LEU A 54 0.01 -17.24 -11.59
C LEU A 54 -0.16 -18.73 -11.22
N SER A 55 -1.16 -19.08 -10.41
CA SER A 55 -1.41 -20.47 -10.01
C SER A 55 -1.79 -21.40 -11.18
N ALA A 56 -2.17 -20.84 -12.33
CA ALA A 56 -2.48 -21.60 -13.55
C ALA A 56 -1.26 -21.83 -14.46
N ALA A 57 -0.17 -21.09 -14.28
CA ALA A 57 0.98 -21.07 -15.19
C ALA A 57 2.24 -20.51 -14.53
N PHE A 58 2.70 -21.09 -13.41
CA PHE A 58 4.04 -20.80 -12.89
C PHE A 58 5.07 -21.52 -13.77
N ASP A 59 5.29 -20.99 -14.98
CA ASP A 59 6.15 -21.53 -16.02
C ASP A 59 7.57 -20.92 -16.00
N GLY A 60 7.90 -20.13 -14.98
CA GLY A 60 9.16 -19.41 -14.88
C GLY A 60 9.28 -18.20 -15.83
N ASN A 61 8.19 -17.77 -16.48
CA ASN A 61 8.21 -16.65 -17.40
C ASN A 61 8.50 -15.33 -16.67
N GLN A 62 9.65 -14.73 -16.97
CA GLN A 62 10.14 -13.48 -16.39
C GLN A 62 9.15 -12.31 -16.53
N THR A 63 8.27 -12.33 -17.53
CA THR A 63 7.23 -11.31 -17.72
C THR A 63 6.20 -11.35 -16.58
N HIS A 64 5.83 -12.55 -16.12
CA HIS A 64 4.89 -12.74 -15.03
C HIS A 64 5.51 -12.32 -13.70
N VAL A 65 6.77 -12.68 -13.45
CA VAL A 65 7.50 -12.30 -12.23
C VAL A 65 7.69 -10.78 -12.15
N LYS A 66 8.00 -10.10 -13.28
CA LYS A 66 8.06 -8.63 -13.33
C LYS A 66 6.72 -7.98 -12.98
N ARG A 67 5.61 -8.48 -13.53
CA ARG A 67 4.26 -7.99 -13.22
C ARG A 67 3.88 -8.22 -11.76
N ALA A 68 4.21 -9.40 -11.22
CA ALA A 68 4.02 -9.74 -9.81
C ALA A 68 4.92 -8.94 -8.85
N THR A 69 6.01 -8.34 -9.34
CA THR A 69 6.88 -7.46 -8.55
C THR A 69 6.37 -6.02 -8.54
N GLY A 70 5.82 -5.55 -9.67
CA GLY A 70 5.44 -4.15 -9.84
C GLY A 70 4.32 -3.70 -8.90
N ILE A 71 3.25 -4.48 -8.75
CA ILE A 71 2.11 -4.09 -7.91
C ILE A 71 2.51 -3.97 -6.43
N PRO A 72 3.20 -4.95 -5.81
CA PRO A 72 3.72 -4.81 -4.45
C PRO A 72 4.67 -3.61 -4.26
N LEU A 73 5.46 -3.24 -5.28
CA LEU A 73 6.31 -2.05 -5.19
C LEU A 73 5.47 -0.77 -5.08
N VAL A 74 4.44 -0.63 -5.91
CA VAL A 74 3.53 0.53 -5.84
C VAL A 74 2.75 0.54 -4.52
N ILE A 75 2.34 -0.62 -3.99
CA ILE A 75 1.73 -0.73 -2.65
C ILE A 75 2.70 -0.19 -1.59
N ALA A 76 3.97 -0.61 -1.62
CA ALA A 76 4.98 -0.13 -0.67
C ALA A 76 5.16 1.39 -0.76
N GLU A 77 5.25 1.94 -1.97
CA GLU A 77 5.34 3.39 -2.18
C GLU A 77 4.12 4.12 -1.63
N SER A 78 2.89 3.67 -1.96
CA SER A 78 1.65 4.25 -1.43
C SER A 78 1.59 4.16 0.10
N CYS A 79 2.04 3.06 0.73
CA CYS A 79 2.12 2.97 2.19
C CYS A 79 3.11 3.99 2.78
N LEU A 80 4.25 4.23 2.13
CA LEU A 80 5.19 5.27 2.56
C LEU A 80 4.56 6.67 2.49
N HIS A 81 3.78 6.96 1.45
CA HIS A 81 3.02 8.22 1.34
C HIS A 81 2.00 8.37 2.47
N VAL A 82 1.25 7.31 2.80
CA VAL A 82 0.32 7.32 3.95
C VAL A 82 1.06 7.62 5.25
N LEU A 83 2.23 7.01 5.49
CA LEU A 83 3.03 7.28 6.69
C LEU A 83 3.56 8.72 6.74
N LYS A 84 3.92 9.31 5.60
CA LYS A 84 4.31 10.72 5.50
C LYS A 84 3.14 11.64 5.83
N ALA A 85 1.98 11.44 5.20
CA ALA A 85 0.78 12.22 5.51
C ALA A 85 0.39 12.10 6.99
N ALA A 86 0.51 10.90 7.59
CA ALA A 86 0.25 10.69 9.02
C ALA A 86 1.15 11.52 9.95
N THR A 87 2.33 11.98 9.50
CA THR A 87 3.16 12.90 10.29
C THR A 87 2.51 14.27 10.44
N VAL A 88 1.86 14.78 9.37
CA VAL A 88 1.08 16.02 9.38
C VAL A 88 -0.13 15.85 10.31
N VAL A 89 -0.87 14.74 10.16
CA VAL A 89 -2.04 14.45 11.00
C VAL A 89 -1.65 14.33 12.48
N THR A 90 -0.48 13.77 12.80
CA THR A 90 -0.02 13.67 14.19
C THR A 90 0.38 15.02 14.77
N ALA A 91 0.95 15.91 13.96
CA ALA A 91 1.40 17.23 14.38
C ALA A 91 0.23 18.22 14.55
N GLU A 92 -0.74 18.18 13.63
CA GLU A 92 -1.80 19.18 13.54
C GLU A 92 -3.18 18.68 13.93
N GLY A 93 -3.36 17.36 13.98
CA GLY A 93 -4.60 16.70 14.37
C GLY A 93 -4.95 16.91 15.84
N LYS A 94 -6.22 16.69 16.18
CA LYS A 94 -6.64 16.76 17.58
C LYS A 94 -6.06 15.61 18.40
N LYS A 95 -5.79 15.90 19.67
CA LYS A 95 -5.30 14.90 20.64
C LYS A 95 -6.23 13.69 20.78
N THR A 96 -7.53 13.89 20.64
CA THR A 96 -8.55 12.83 20.79
C THR A 96 -8.52 11.81 19.66
N VAL A 97 -8.04 12.17 18.47
CA VAL A 97 -7.97 11.26 17.31
C VAL A 97 -6.59 10.61 17.13
N LEU A 98 -5.58 11.04 17.90
CA LEU A 98 -4.22 10.47 17.82
C LEU A 98 -4.14 8.94 18.04
N PRO A 99 -4.95 8.30 18.91
CA PRO A 99 -4.97 6.85 19.01
C PRO A 99 -5.34 6.15 17.69
N ASP A 100 -6.27 6.73 16.93
CA ASP A 100 -6.70 6.20 15.62
C ASP A 100 -5.60 6.41 14.58
N VAL A 101 -4.96 7.58 14.56
CA VAL A 101 -3.80 7.86 13.69
C VAL A 101 -2.68 6.84 13.93
N LYS A 102 -2.33 6.58 15.20
CA LYS A 102 -1.30 5.58 15.56
C LYS A 102 -1.68 4.17 15.13
N SER A 103 -2.94 3.79 15.31
CA SER A 103 -3.46 2.51 14.81
C SER A 103 -3.34 2.43 13.29
N GLY A 104 -3.67 3.52 12.59
CA GLY A 104 -3.49 3.66 11.15
C GLY A 104 -2.04 3.48 10.71
N MET A 105 -1.09 4.09 11.42
CA MET A 105 0.34 3.92 11.18
C MET A 105 0.80 2.48 11.35
N PHE A 106 0.35 1.76 12.38
CA PHE A 106 0.70 0.35 12.58
C PHE A 106 0.22 -0.54 11.44
N PHE A 107 -1.02 -0.37 10.99
CA PHE A 107 -1.54 -1.11 9.84
C PHE A 107 -0.75 -0.80 8.56
N THR A 108 -0.47 0.48 8.31
CA THR A 108 0.28 0.91 7.12
C THR A 108 1.73 0.42 7.14
N GLU A 109 2.40 0.46 8.30
CA GLU A 109 3.76 -0.06 8.44
C GLU A 109 3.82 -1.57 8.22
N ALA A 110 2.86 -2.32 8.77
CA ALA A 110 2.76 -3.76 8.52
C ALA A 110 2.56 -4.06 7.03
N ALA A 111 1.68 -3.31 6.35
CA ALA A 111 1.44 -3.42 4.92
C ALA A 111 2.69 -3.10 4.09
N LEU A 112 3.41 -2.01 4.42
CA LEU A 112 4.68 -1.64 3.80
C LEU A 112 5.71 -2.78 3.90
N ARG A 113 5.90 -3.31 5.10
CA ARG A 113 6.84 -4.41 5.36
C ARG A 113 6.47 -5.67 4.58
N ALA A 114 5.18 -6.00 4.53
CA ALA A 114 4.67 -7.14 3.76
C ALA A 114 4.90 -6.95 2.26
N ALA A 115 4.57 -5.79 1.71
CA ALA A 115 4.75 -5.48 0.29
C ALA A 115 6.24 -5.55 -0.12
N LEU A 116 7.13 -4.98 0.69
CA LEU A 116 8.59 -5.06 0.46
C LEU A 116 9.12 -6.49 0.55
N PHE A 117 8.56 -7.33 1.43
CA PHE A 117 8.90 -8.74 1.50
C PHE A 117 8.52 -9.48 0.20
N THR A 118 7.33 -9.22 -0.33
CA THR A 118 6.88 -9.76 -1.63
C THR A 118 7.79 -9.30 -2.77
N VAL A 119 8.11 -8.00 -2.84
CA VAL A 119 9.05 -7.45 -3.86
C VAL A 119 10.38 -8.19 -3.82
N ARG A 120 11.00 -8.31 -2.64
CA ARG A 120 12.30 -8.99 -2.47
C ARG A 120 12.24 -10.46 -2.89
N THR A 121 11.14 -11.13 -2.55
CA THR A 121 10.93 -12.53 -2.93
C THR A 121 10.84 -12.67 -4.44
N ASN A 122 10.08 -11.79 -5.11
CA ASN A 122 9.91 -11.84 -6.57
C ASN A 122 11.19 -11.46 -7.33
N ILE A 123 11.96 -10.48 -6.84
CA ILE A 123 13.29 -10.16 -7.39
C ILE A 123 14.24 -11.36 -7.27
N GLY A 124 14.20 -12.10 -6.17
CA GLY A 124 14.99 -13.32 -6.01
C GLY A 124 14.74 -14.36 -7.11
N TYR A 125 13.50 -14.48 -7.60
CA TYR A 125 13.15 -15.33 -8.74
C TYR A 125 13.57 -14.76 -10.10
N LEU A 126 13.73 -13.43 -10.23
CA LEU A 126 14.28 -12.81 -11.45
C LEU A 126 15.79 -13.04 -11.55
N ASP A 127 16.50 -12.92 -10.44
CA ASP A 127 17.96 -13.10 -10.39
C ASP A 127 18.36 -14.58 -10.47
N ASN A 128 17.55 -15.47 -9.90
CA ASN A 128 17.76 -16.92 -9.88
C ASN A 128 16.49 -17.65 -10.33
N PRO A 129 16.20 -17.69 -11.64
CA PRO A 129 15.01 -18.37 -12.12
C PRO A 129 15.07 -19.88 -11.82
N PRO A 130 14.00 -20.49 -11.27
CA PRO A 130 13.97 -21.92 -11.03
C PRO A 130 14.08 -22.68 -12.37
N PHE A 131 14.80 -23.81 -12.36
CA PHE A 131 14.92 -24.66 -13.55
C PHE A 131 13.54 -25.24 -13.90
N VAL A 132 13.03 -24.91 -15.09
CA VAL A 132 11.81 -25.48 -15.65
C VAL A 132 12.20 -26.50 -16.69
N GLU A 133 12.01 -27.78 -16.39
CA GLU A 133 12.28 -28.87 -17.32
C GLU A 133 11.21 -28.82 -18.44
N LYS A 134 11.63 -28.39 -19.62
CA LYS A 134 10.78 -28.40 -20.82
C LYS A 134 10.65 -29.86 -21.27
N ASN A 135 9.60 -30.53 -20.82
CA ASN A 135 9.22 -31.81 -21.41
C ASN A 135 8.71 -31.52 -22.84
N GLU A 136 9.56 -31.76 -23.84
CA GLU A 136 9.09 -31.88 -25.22
C GLU A 136 8.14 -33.08 -25.30
N PRO A 137 6.95 -32.95 -25.91
CA PRO A 137 6.13 -34.12 -26.19
C PRO A 137 6.90 -35.00 -27.18
N THR A 138 7.32 -36.19 -26.73
CA THR A 138 7.76 -37.25 -27.64
C THR A 138 6.62 -37.61 -28.58
N ASP A 139 6.86 -37.43 -29.88
CA ASP A 139 6.00 -37.84 -31.00
C ASP A 139 5.57 -39.31 -30.95
#